data_AF-A0A1G3R0N2-F1
#
_entry.id   AF-A0A1G3R0N2-F1
#
_cell.length_a   1.000
_cell.length_b   1.000
_cell.length_c   1.000
_cell.angle_alpha   90.00
_cell.angle_beta   90.00
_cell.angle_gamma   90.00
#
_symmetry.space_group_name_H-M   'P 1'
#
loop_
_entity.id
_entity.type
_entity.pdbx_description
1 polymer ?
#
loop_
_entity_poly.entity_id
_entity_poly.type
_entity_poly.pdbx_seq_one_letter_code
_entity_poly.pdbx_strand_id
1 'polypeptide(L)'
;MSKVRQGDAGPLSTEQVARLEELLLASGYLSQEKARELLHWFLHELGIDPYYFSVTTVEEIASHLIAIGASRLAAQAGGAAVGIELKNEREDRAVYIVEEEPVRTNEIEKRIEARYPLWRLESYMAKEKGRPFLRLYILNRPDYGPPLASGEAPDFERAADCLFLDRSAQATKERYRAMWELMNEREVPVVSVTDKAESGETRIMIGIHSGRSQNFLNLFSNLFDQYHLHSNRKHREIFSDNKKIYSLYFDRLEPRTAEAFSRDLLGVIMLPQHPLTSLFTNGTCLPQQTLYALAGASYTHQFLTMLTEEYATVAEALRDQPEVRGIVDRWKRSLTKNTFSEDVITAAVTANTGITNLLYEHFCARLDPGRKADGKGPAGGLEALERRIQEELEREVAGERERTILRTFLTFNQAVLRTNFFIQNKRCLSFKLDPGVVQGREYPNRPFGAYSSWAASSSASTSASGTSPAAASAS
;
A
#
# COMPACT_ATOMS: atom_id res chain seq x y z
N MET A 1 -43.47 7.28 30.02
CA MET A 1 -43.49 5.88 29.56
C MET A 1 -42.06 5.42 29.38
N SER A 2 -41.57 4.61 30.32
CA SER A 2 -40.18 4.18 30.45
C SER A 2 -39.80 3.19 29.35
N LYS A 3 -38.74 3.50 28.60
CA LYS A 3 -38.04 2.52 27.76
C LYS A 3 -37.40 1.47 28.68
N VAL A 4 -37.90 0.25 28.59
CA VAL A 4 -37.27 -0.96 29.13
C VAL A 4 -35.88 -1.07 28.51
N ARG A 5 -34.85 -1.24 29.36
CA ARG A 5 -33.47 -1.55 28.95
C ARG A 5 -33.47 -2.94 28.30
N GLN A 6 -33.29 -3.00 26.98
CA GLN A 6 -32.83 -4.21 26.29
C GLN A 6 -31.41 -4.48 26.77
N GLY A 7 -31.20 -5.46 27.64
CA GLY A 7 -29.91 -5.68 28.30
C GLY A 7 -29.48 -7.14 28.50
N ASP A 8 -30.19 -8.13 27.93
CA ASP A 8 -29.89 -9.55 28.25
C ASP A 8 -30.01 -10.53 27.07
N ALA A 9 -30.25 -10.05 25.84
CA ALA A 9 -30.24 -10.91 24.67
C ALA A 9 -28.83 -10.96 24.06
N GLY A 10 -28.07 -12.01 24.35
CA GLY A 10 -26.77 -12.28 23.72
C GLY A 10 -26.89 -12.58 22.22
N PRO A 11 -25.76 -12.64 21.48
CA PRO A 11 -25.75 -12.87 20.03
C PRO A 11 -26.15 -14.30 19.62
N LEU A 12 -26.31 -15.22 20.59
CA LEU A 12 -26.67 -16.62 20.39
C LEU A 12 -27.94 -16.95 21.20
N SER A 13 -28.69 -17.96 20.75
CA SER A 13 -29.85 -18.46 21.50
C SER A 13 -29.42 -19.17 22.78
N THR A 14 -30.32 -19.26 23.76
CA THR A 14 -30.06 -19.97 25.02
C THR A 14 -29.64 -21.43 24.80
N GLU A 15 -30.22 -22.10 23.80
CA GLU A 15 -29.86 -23.47 23.42
C GLU A 15 -28.44 -23.56 22.88
N GLN A 16 -28.04 -22.60 22.03
CA GLN A 16 -26.68 -22.54 21.48
C GLN A 16 -25.64 -22.27 22.59
N VAL A 17 -25.96 -21.37 23.54
CA VAL A 17 -25.08 -21.09 24.68
C VAL A 17 -24.94 -22.31 25.59
N ALA A 18 -26.03 -23.02 25.88
CA ALA A 18 -25.98 -24.26 26.66
C ALA A 18 -25.12 -25.33 25.98
N ARG A 19 -25.27 -25.48 24.64
CA ARG A 19 -24.45 -26.40 23.86
C ARG A 19 -22.97 -26.01 23.86
N LEU A 20 -22.66 -24.71 23.79
CA LEU A 20 -21.28 -24.22 23.93
C LEU A 20 -20.68 -24.60 25.28
N GLU A 21 -21.40 -24.36 26.38
CA GLU A 21 -20.94 -24.72 27.73
C GLU A 21 -20.65 -26.23 27.83
N GLU A 22 -21.53 -27.07 27.28
CA GLU A 22 -21.34 -28.52 27.24
C GLU A 22 -20.06 -28.91 26.49
N LEU A 23 -19.83 -28.33 25.31
CA LEU A 23 -18.62 -28.61 24.50
C LEU A 23 -17.34 -28.14 25.19
N LEU A 24 -17.38 -26.99 25.87
CA LEU A 24 -16.24 -26.49 26.64
C LEU A 24 -15.90 -27.40 27.82
N LEU A 25 -16.91 -27.87 28.55
CA LEU A 25 -16.73 -28.79 29.67
C LEU A 25 -16.24 -30.17 29.22
N ALA A 26 -16.76 -30.67 28.09
CA ALA A 26 -16.35 -31.94 27.50
C ALA A 26 -14.86 -31.97 27.10
N SER A 27 -14.25 -30.80 26.88
CA SER A 27 -12.82 -30.69 26.59
C SER A 27 -11.93 -31.09 27.77
N GLY A 28 -12.44 -31.05 29.01
CA GLY A 28 -11.71 -31.37 30.24
C GLY A 28 -10.69 -30.32 30.71
N TYR A 29 -10.48 -29.23 29.95
CA TYR A 29 -9.48 -28.21 30.27
C TYR A 29 -9.99 -27.08 31.17
N LEU A 30 -11.32 -26.91 31.27
CA LEU A 30 -11.96 -25.79 31.99
C LEU A 30 -12.89 -26.32 33.09
N SER A 31 -12.86 -25.67 34.26
CA SER A 31 -13.92 -25.84 35.26
C SER A 31 -15.21 -25.16 34.78
N GLN A 32 -16.35 -25.57 35.35
CA GLN A 32 -17.65 -24.96 35.01
C GLN A 32 -17.69 -23.45 35.23
N GLU A 33 -17.10 -22.98 36.32
CA GLU A 33 -16.99 -21.55 36.63
C GLU A 33 -16.18 -20.82 35.55
N LYS A 34 -14.98 -21.31 35.22
CA LYS A 34 -14.12 -20.70 34.19
C LYS A 34 -14.74 -20.75 32.79
N ALA A 35 -15.45 -21.82 32.45
CA ALA A 35 -16.14 -21.94 31.17
C ALA A 35 -17.24 -20.86 31.03
N ARG A 36 -18.02 -20.63 32.09
CA ARG A 36 -19.05 -19.58 32.13
C ARG A 36 -18.47 -18.18 32.08
N GLU A 37 -17.40 -17.92 32.83
CA GLU A 37 -16.70 -16.63 32.79
C GLU A 37 -16.18 -16.33 31.39
N LEU A 38 -15.54 -17.32 30.75
CA LEU A 38 -15.02 -17.18 29.39
C LEU A 38 -16.13 -16.96 28.36
N LEU A 39 -17.25 -17.68 28.48
CA LEU A 39 -18.42 -17.48 27.63
C LEU A 39 -19.02 -16.08 27.79
N HIS A 40 -19.23 -15.64 29.03
CA HIS A 40 -19.77 -14.32 29.31
C HIS A 40 -18.89 -13.23 28.71
N TRP A 41 -17.59 -13.30 28.99
CA TRP A 41 -16.61 -12.36 28.44
C TRP A 41 -16.62 -12.34 26.90
N PHE A 42 -16.62 -13.52 26.26
CA PHE A 42 -16.57 -13.61 24.79
C PHE A 42 -17.85 -13.09 24.12
N LEU A 43 -19.01 -13.38 24.70
CA LEU A 43 -20.31 -13.03 24.12
C LEU A 43 -20.71 -11.57 24.41
N HIS A 44 -20.31 -11.01 25.54
CA HIS A 44 -20.82 -9.71 26.01
C HIS A 44 -19.77 -8.62 26.19
N GLU A 45 -18.51 -8.97 26.51
CA GLU A 45 -17.49 -7.98 26.87
C GLU A 45 -16.48 -7.72 25.77
N LEU A 46 -16.11 -8.76 25.01
CA LEU A 46 -15.07 -8.70 23.98
C LEU A 46 -15.45 -7.81 22.79
N GLY A 47 -16.75 -7.62 22.56
CA GLY A 47 -17.26 -6.78 21.48
C GLY A 47 -17.00 -7.34 20.08
N ILE A 48 -17.03 -8.67 19.92
CA ILE A 48 -16.99 -9.30 18.58
C ILE A 48 -18.21 -8.85 17.79
N ASP A 49 -18.00 -8.52 16.51
CA ASP A 49 -19.09 -8.15 15.62
C ASP A 49 -20.16 -9.27 15.53
N PRO A 50 -21.46 -8.95 15.70
CA PRO A 50 -22.54 -9.95 15.68
C PRO A 50 -22.54 -10.87 14.47
N TYR A 51 -22.01 -10.41 13.33
CA TYR A 51 -21.92 -11.20 12.11
C TYR A 51 -21.11 -12.49 12.30
N TYR A 52 -20.05 -12.47 13.10
CA TYR A 52 -19.25 -13.65 13.40
C TYR A 52 -20.12 -14.83 13.88
N PHE A 53 -21.08 -14.55 14.78
CA PHE A 53 -21.95 -15.55 15.38
C PHE A 53 -22.99 -16.09 14.40
N SER A 54 -23.34 -15.33 13.36
CA SER A 54 -24.29 -15.79 12.35
C SER A 54 -23.65 -16.71 11.31
N VAL A 55 -22.32 -16.68 11.15
CA VAL A 55 -21.61 -17.52 10.18
C VAL A 55 -20.88 -18.68 10.83
N THR A 56 -20.38 -18.53 12.05
CA THR A 56 -19.55 -19.55 12.69
C THR A 56 -20.42 -20.57 13.42
N THR A 57 -20.18 -21.87 13.25
CA THR A 57 -20.99 -22.90 13.93
C THR A 57 -20.65 -22.95 15.42
N VAL A 58 -21.56 -23.52 16.22
CA VAL A 58 -21.37 -23.66 17.67
C VAL A 58 -20.10 -24.44 18.00
N GLU A 59 -19.79 -25.49 17.24
CA GLU A 59 -18.59 -26.32 17.42
C GLU A 59 -17.30 -25.55 17.10
N GLU A 60 -17.34 -24.70 16.08
CA GLU A 60 -16.23 -23.83 15.70
C GLU A 60 -16.00 -22.76 16.77
N ILE A 61 -17.07 -22.13 17.26
CA ILE A 61 -17.01 -21.16 18.35
C ILE A 61 -16.42 -21.81 19.62
N ALA A 62 -16.85 -23.02 19.97
CA ALA A 62 -16.29 -23.76 21.11
C ALA A 62 -14.78 -24.02 20.93
N SER A 63 -14.37 -24.43 19.72
CA SER A 63 -12.95 -24.64 19.40
C SER A 63 -12.12 -23.36 19.54
N HIS A 64 -12.66 -22.23 19.08
CA HIS A 64 -12.02 -20.92 19.22
C HIS A 64 -11.89 -20.51 20.68
N LEU A 65 -12.95 -20.70 21.48
CA LEU A 65 -12.95 -20.41 22.91
C LEU A 65 -11.93 -21.24 23.68
N ILE A 66 -11.81 -22.54 23.41
CA ILE A 66 -10.80 -23.40 24.04
C ILE A 66 -9.40 -22.87 23.78
N ALA A 67 -9.08 -22.49 22.54
CA ALA A 67 -7.77 -21.98 22.19
C ALA A 67 -7.46 -20.61 22.82
N ILE A 68 -8.44 -19.69 22.82
CA ILE A 68 -8.31 -18.40 23.52
C ILE A 68 -8.10 -18.62 25.03
N GLY A 69 -8.85 -19.55 25.63
CA GLY A 69 -8.71 -19.92 27.04
C GLY A 69 -7.33 -20.51 27.37
N ALA A 70 -6.83 -21.42 26.54
CA ALA A 70 -5.50 -22.02 26.70
C ALA A 70 -4.38 -20.97 26.63
N SER A 71 -4.46 -20.05 25.65
CA SER A 71 -3.50 -18.94 25.53
C SER A 71 -3.50 -18.04 26.77
N ARG A 72 -4.68 -17.67 27.27
CA ARG A 72 -4.83 -16.87 28.50
C ARG A 72 -4.24 -17.55 29.73
N LEU A 73 -4.45 -18.84 29.89
CA LEU A 73 -3.89 -19.61 31.00
C LEU A 73 -2.36 -19.67 30.94
N ALA A 74 -1.78 -19.85 29.74
CA ALA A 74 -0.34 -19.84 29.54
C ALA A 74 0.30 -18.49 29.92
N ALA A 75 -0.34 -17.38 29.53
CA ALA A 75 0.11 -16.03 29.87
C ALA A 75 0.05 -15.75 31.38
N GLN A 76 -0.99 -16.22 32.08
CA GLN A 76 -1.12 -16.07 33.54
C GLN A 76 -0.08 -16.88 34.32
N ALA A 77 0.35 -18.02 33.78
CA ALA A 77 1.35 -18.88 34.41
C ALA A 77 2.80 -18.38 34.23
N GLY A 78 3.01 -17.19 33.64
CA GLY A 78 4.34 -16.62 33.40
C GLY A 78 5.11 -17.28 32.25
N GLY A 79 4.46 -18.15 31.48
CA GLY A 79 5.00 -18.64 30.21
C GLY A 79 4.92 -17.58 29.12
N ALA A 80 5.69 -17.75 28.05
CA ALA A 80 5.48 -16.97 26.83
C ALA A 80 4.04 -17.23 26.35
N ALA A 81 3.24 -16.18 26.19
CA ALA A 81 1.89 -16.30 25.68
C ALA A 81 1.93 -17.05 24.34
N VAL A 82 1.25 -18.19 24.25
CA VAL A 82 1.06 -18.88 22.99
C VAL A 82 0.11 -18.01 22.19
N GLY A 83 0.63 -17.39 21.14
CA GLY A 83 -0.15 -16.48 20.33
C GLY A 83 -1.48 -17.07 19.86
N ILE A 84 -2.54 -16.26 19.93
CA ILE A 84 -3.83 -16.70 19.41
C ILE A 84 -3.76 -16.61 17.88
N GLU A 85 -3.77 -17.77 17.23
CA GLU A 85 -3.88 -17.88 15.77
C GLU A 85 -4.77 -19.08 15.44
N LEU A 86 -5.99 -18.79 15.00
CA LEU A 86 -7.00 -19.79 14.67
C LEU A 86 -7.36 -19.66 13.20
N LYS A 87 -7.44 -20.81 12.55
CA LYS A 87 -7.72 -20.92 11.12
C LYS A 87 -8.80 -21.97 10.93
N ASN A 88 -9.85 -21.58 10.25
CA ASN A 88 -10.91 -22.47 9.86
C ASN A 88 -11.22 -22.24 8.38
N GLU A 89 -10.87 -23.19 7.54
CA GLU A 89 -10.93 -23.08 6.09
C GLU A 89 -11.86 -24.16 5.53
N ARG A 90 -12.92 -23.73 4.85
CA ARG A 90 -13.87 -24.54 4.10
C ARG A 90 -13.74 -24.22 2.60
N GLU A 91 -14.52 -24.91 1.77
CA GLU A 91 -14.46 -24.76 0.30
C GLU A 91 -14.95 -23.38 -0.18
N ASP A 92 -15.98 -22.83 0.47
CA ASP A 92 -16.67 -21.59 0.12
C ASP A 92 -16.43 -20.44 1.12
N ARG A 93 -15.81 -20.75 2.27
CA ARG A 93 -15.60 -19.82 3.37
C ARG A 93 -14.29 -20.06 4.11
N ALA A 94 -13.67 -19.02 4.64
CA ALA A 94 -12.61 -19.14 5.62
C ALA A 94 -12.74 -18.11 6.75
N VAL A 95 -12.36 -18.49 7.97
CA VAL A 95 -12.36 -17.62 9.15
C VAL A 95 -10.99 -17.69 9.81
N TYR A 96 -10.43 -16.52 10.13
CA TYR A 96 -9.18 -16.38 10.86
C TYR A 96 -9.40 -15.52 12.10
N ILE A 97 -8.88 -15.97 13.24
CA ILE A 97 -8.81 -15.17 14.47
C ILE A 97 -7.36 -15.09 14.88
N VAL A 98 -6.85 -13.88 15.02
CA VAL A 98 -5.44 -13.62 15.28
C VAL A 98 -5.33 -12.57 16.39
N GLU A 99 -4.35 -12.71 17.28
CA GLU A 99 -3.99 -11.64 18.22
C GLU A 99 -3.57 -10.39 17.45
N GLU A 100 -4.12 -9.24 17.83
CA GLU A 100 -3.87 -7.97 17.13
C GLU A 100 -2.47 -7.46 17.46
N GLU A 101 -1.49 -8.04 16.77
CA GLU A 101 -0.07 -7.73 16.82
C GLU A 101 0.45 -7.60 15.38
N PRO A 102 1.21 -6.53 15.04
CA PRO A 102 1.62 -6.25 13.67
C PRO A 102 2.23 -7.45 12.93
N VAL A 103 3.12 -8.21 13.59
CA VAL A 103 3.82 -9.35 12.98
C VAL A 103 2.82 -10.44 12.55
N ARG A 104 1.93 -10.86 13.46
CA ARG A 104 0.98 -11.96 13.20
C ARG A 104 -0.12 -11.54 12.23
N THR A 105 -0.64 -10.33 12.41
CA THR A 105 -1.63 -9.76 11.48
C THR A 105 -1.06 -9.69 10.06
N ASN A 106 0.21 -9.32 9.90
CA ASN A 106 0.89 -9.28 8.60
C ASN A 106 1.01 -10.67 7.96
N GLU A 107 1.42 -11.68 8.72
CA GLU A 107 1.54 -13.06 8.25
C GLU A 107 0.20 -13.64 7.78
N ILE A 108 -0.86 -13.41 8.56
CA ILE A 108 -2.22 -13.84 8.21
C ILE A 108 -2.73 -13.10 6.97
N GLU A 109 -2.54 -11.79 6.86
CA GLU A 109 -2.98 -11.03 5.69
C GLU A 109 -2.24 -11.48 4.42
N LYS A 110 -0.92 -11.67 4.48
CA LYS A 110 -0.14 -12.23 3.35
C LYS A 110 -0.67 -13.60 2.93
N ARG A 111 -0.99 -14.47 3.89
CA ARG A 111 -1.56 -15.79 3.61
C ARG A 111 -2.94 -15.68 2.95
N ILE A 112 -3.82 -14.88 3.53
CA ILE A 112 -5.17 -14.64 3.02
C ILE A 112 -5.11 -14.19 1.57
N GLU A 113 -4.20 -13.27 1.28
CA GLU A 113 -4.01 -12.72 -0.04
C GLU A 113 -3.44 -13.72 -1.04
N ALA A 114 -2.46 -14.53 -0.63
CA ALA A 114 -1.92 -15.59 -1.47
C ALA A 114 -2.97 -16.67 -1.81
N ARG A 115 -3.80 -17.06 -0.85
CA ARG A 115 -4.75 -18.17 -1.00
C ARG A 115 -6.13 -17.76 -1.52
N TYR A 116 -6.59 -16.57 -1.17
CA TYR A 116 -7.93 -16.06 -1.46
C TYR A 116 -7.90 -14.65 -2.08
N PRO A 117 -7.20 -14.43 -3.21
CA PRO A 117 -6.99 -13.10 -3.80
C PRO A 117 -8.28 -12.45 -4.37
N LEU A 118 -9.26 -13.29 -4.72
CA LEU A 118 -10.53 -12.87 -5.33
C LEU A 118 -11.73 -13.15 -4.42
N TRP A 119 -11.50 -13.33 -3.12
CA TRP A 119 -12.58 -13.55 -2.17
C TRP A 119 -12.99 -12.26 -1.48
N ARG A 120 -14.28 -12.18 -1.15
CA ARG A 120 -14.81 -11.13 -0.28
C ARG A 120 -14.18 -11.26 1.09
N LEU A 121 -13.80 -10.13 1.69
CA LEU A 121 -13.19 -10.11 3.03
C LEU A 121 -13.88 -9.08 3.91
N GLU A 122 -14.19 -9.49 5.13
CA GLU A 122 -14.68 -8.63 6.20
C GLU A 122 -13.77 -8.85 7.41
N SER A 123 -13.17 -7.78 7.94
CA SER A 123 -12.28 -7.83 9.09
C SER A 123 -12.77 -6.89 10.18
N TYR A 124 -12.75 -7.38 11.41
CA TYR A 124 -13.23 -6.70 12.60
C TYR A 124 -12.16 -6.76 13.70
N MET A 125 -11.94 -5.64 14.35
CA MET A 125 -11.04 -5.54 15.50
C MET A 125 -11.85 -5.58 16.80
N ALA A 126 -11.62 -6.59 17.62
CA ALA A 126 -12.13 -6.68 18.98
C ALA A 126 -11.17 -5.96 19.93
N LYS A 127 -11.72 -5.18 20.87
CA LYS A 127 -10.95 -4.39 21.85
C LYS A 127 -11.20 -4.92 23.26
N GLU A 128 -10.15 -5.19 24.01
CA GLU A 128 -10.22 -5.52 25.44
C GLU A 128 -9.82 -4.29 26.26
N LYS A 129 -10.72 -3.84 27.16
CA LYS A 129 -10.51 -2.62 27.98
C LYS A 129 -10.10 -1.38 27.13
N GLY A 130 -10.66 -1.28 25.93
CA GLY A 130 -10.37 -0.20 24.98
C GLY A 130 -9.08 -0.36 24.16
N ARG A 131 -8.30 -1.43 24.38
CA ARG A 131 -7.08 -1.72 23.62
C ARG A 131 -7.33 -2.80 22.57
N PRO A 132 -6.72 -2.71 21.37
CA PRO A 132 -6.79 -3.78 20.39
C PRO A 132 -6.33 -5.11 20.98
N PHE A 133 -7.07 -6.19 20.75
CA PHE A 133 -6.78 -7.51 21.34
C PHE A 133 -6.83 -8.64 20.30
N LEU A 134 -7.94 -8.76 19.57
CA LEU A 134 -8.08 -9.77 18.51
C LEU A 134 -8.52 -9.11 17.22
N ARG A 135 -8.08 -9.68 16.11
CA ARG A 135 -8.60 -9.39 14.79
C ARG A 135 -9.21 -10.65 14.17
N LEU A 136 -10.44 -10.47 13.72
CA LEU A 136 -11.20 -11.46 12.99
C LEU A 136 -11.11 -11.15 11.50
N TYR A 137 -10.96 -12.17 10.66
CA TYR A 137 -11.16 -12.11 9.22
C TYR A 137 -12.19 -13.17 8.81
N ILE A 138 -13.22 -12.74 8.11
CA ILE A 138 -14.24 -13.60 7.50
C ILE A 138 -14.10 -13.45 5.99
N LEU A 139 -13.89 -14.57 5.32
CA LEU A 139 -13.72 -14.66 3.87
C LEU A 139 -14.82 -15.50 3.26
N ASN A 140 -15.44 -15.00 2.21
CA ASN A 140 -16.45 -15.73 1.45
C ASN A 140 -16.09 -15.73 -0.04
N ARG A 141 -16.29 -16.87 -0.70
CA ARG A 141 -16.22 -16.94 -2.16
C ARG A 141 -17.37 -16.10 -2.74
N PRO A 142 -17.11 -15.14 -3.65
CA PRO A 142 -18.16 -14.33 -4.23
C PRO A 142 -19.08 -15.17 -5.11
N ASP A 143 -20.38 -14.86 -5.07
CA ASP A 143 -21.40 -15.38 -5.97
C ASP A 143 -22.09 -14.21 -6.66
N TYR A 144 -22.08 -14.20 -7.99
CA TYR A 144 -22.69 -13.15 -8.82
C TYR A 144 -23.98 -13.66 -9.52
N GLY A 145 -24.44 -14.86 -9.16
CA GLY A 145 -25.55 -15.53 -9.81
C GLY A 145 -25.20 -16.03 -11.22
N PRO A 146 -26.18 -16.12 -12.13
CA PRO A 146 -25.97 -16.65 -13.48
C PRO A 146 -24.95 -15.84 -14.26
N PRO A 147 -24.10 -16.47 -15.09
CA PRO A 147 -23.10 -15.76 -15.90
C PRO A 147 -23.78 -14.77 -16.85
N LEU A 148 -23.11 -13.64 -17.08
CA LEU A 148 -23.54 -12.62 -18.04
C LEU A 148 -23.52 -13.18 -19.47
N ALA A 149 -24.42 -12.69 -20.32
CA ALA A 149 -24.38 -13.02 -21.74
C ALA A 149 -23.13 -12.40 -22.40
N SER A 150 -22.64 -13.01 -23.48
CA SER A 150 -21.47 -12.51 -24.20
C SER A 150 -21.72 -11.08 -24.71
N GLY A 151 -20.91 -10.12 -24.27
CA GLY A 151 -21.01 -8.71 -24.66
C GLY A 151 -21.93 -7.85 -23.78
N GLU A 152 -22.56 -8.44 -22.76
CA GLU A 152 -23.34 -7.71 -21.76
C GLU A 152 -22.41 -7.04 -20.74
N ALA A 153 -22.52 -5.72 -20.59
CA ALA A 153 -21.87 -5.01 -19.50
C ALA A 153 -22.73 -5.15 -18.23
N PRO A 154 -22.17 -5.59 -17.09
CA PRO A 154 -22.95 -5.72 -15.87
C PRO A 154 -23.37 -4.33 -15.36
N ASP A 155 -24.59 -4.23 -14.86
CA ASP A 155 -24.96 -3.17 -13.92
C ASP A 155 -24.39 -3.48 -12.52
N PHE A 156 -24.57 -2.56 -11.56
CA PHE A 156 -24.04 -2.73 -10.22
C PHE A 156 -24.57 -3.99 -9.52
N GLU A 157 -25.86 -4.31 -9.67
CA GLU A 157 -26.52 -5.46 -9.08
C GLU A 157 -26.02 -6.79 -9.66
N ARG A 158 -25.67 -6.83 -10.95
CA ARG A 158 -25.06 -8.00 -11.59
C ARG A 158 -23.56 -8.08 -11.35
N ALA A 159 -22.92 -6.95 -11.05
CA ALA A 159 -21.50 -6.88 -10.73
C ALA A 159 -21.20 -7.28 -9.28
N ALA A 160 -22.10 -6.95 -8.35
CA ALA A 160 -21.91 -7.14 -6.92
C ALA A 160 -22.26 -8.57 -6.46
N ASP A 161 -21.62 -8.99 -5.38
CA ASP A 161 -21.87 -10.27 -4.72
C ASP A 161 -23.30 -10.35 -4.16
N CYS A 162 -23.97 -11.48 -4.36
CA CYS A 162 -25.34 -11.71 -3.92
C CYS A 162 -25.48 -11.62 -2.40
N LEU A 163 -24.52 -12.12 -1.63
CA LEU A 163 -24.53 -12.04 -0.17
C LEU A 163 -24.37 -10.60 0.32
N PHE A 164 -23.49 -9.82 -0.32
CA PHE A 164 -23.36 -8.37 -0.07
C PHE A 164 -24.68 -7.63 -0.35
N LEU A 165 -25.34 -7.92 -1.48
CA LEU A 165 -26.61 -7.32 -1.85
C LEU A 165 -27.75 -7.72 -0.92
N ASP A 166 -27.79 -8.94 -0.42
CA ASP A 166 -28.84 -9.34 0.51
C ASP A 166 -28.68 -8.64 1.87
N ARG A 167 -27.45 -8.59 2.39
CA ARG A 167 -27.21 -8.23 3.80
C ARG A 167 -26.88 -6.76 4.06
N SER A 168 -26.40 -6.03 3.05
CA SER A 168 -26.00 -4.65 3.25
C SER A 168 -27.20 -3.71 3.37
N ALA A 169 -27.12 -2.74 4.29
CA ALA A 169 -28.09 -1.65 4.34
C ALA A 169 -28.09 -0.83 3.03
N GLN A 170 -29.24 -0.26 2.68
CA GLN A 170 -29.43 0.49 1.43
C GLN A 170 -28.39 1.62 1.25
N ALA A 171 -28.12 2.40 2.28
CA ALA A 171 -27.10 3.46 2.25
C ALA A 171 -25.66 2.94 2.02
N THR A 172 -25.37 1.68 2.37
CA THR A 172 -24.09 1.04 2.04
C THR A 172 -24.04 0.65 0.58
N LYS A 173 -25.11 0.04 0.05
CA LYS A 173 -25.22 -0.31 -1.38
C LYS A 173 -25.05 0.91 -2.27
N GLU A 174 -25.72 2.02 -1.94
CA GLU A 174 -25.64 3.27 -2.71
C GLU A 174 -24.23 3.86 -2.76
N ARG A 175 -23.47 3.81 -1.66
CA ARG A 175 -22.05 4.24 -1.67
C ARG A 175 -21.18 3.36 -2.55
N TYR A 176 -21.34 2.04 -2.44
CA TYR A 176 -20.58 1.11 -3.28
C TYR A 176 -20.96 1.30 -4.76
N ARG A 177 -22.23 1.54 -5.06
CA ARG A 177 -22.70 1.87 -6.42
C ARG A 177 -22.04 3.15 -6.94
N ALA A 178 -22.12 4.24 -6.19
CA ALA A 178 -21.52 5.52 -6.60
C ALA A 178 -20.00 5.39 -6.87
N MET A 179 -19.29 4.61 -6.04
CA MET A 179 -17.88 4.34 -6.24
C MET A 179 -17.63 3.47 -7.48
N TRP A 180 -18.42 2.42 -7.68
CA TRP A 180 -18.33 1.51 -8.83
C TRP A 180 -18.63 2.23 -10.15
N GLU A 181 -19.62 3.12 -10.16
CA GLU A 181 -19.96 3.97 -11.32
C GLU A 181 -18.84 4.97 -11.61
N LEU A 182 -18.28 5.62 -10.59
CA LEU A 182 -17.14 6.53 -10.74
C LEU A 182 -15.89 5.82 -11.30
N MET A 183 -15.73 4.54 -10.99
CA MET A 183 -14.68 3.69 -11.57
C MET A 183 -14.90 3.44 -13.06
N ASN A 184 -16.14 3.34 -13.56
CA ASN A 184 -16.40 3.19 -14.99
C ASN A 184 -15.94 4.40 -15.82
N GLU A 185 -15.96 5.59 -15.23
CA GLU A 185 -15.50 6.82 -15.88
C GLU A 185 -13.97 6.97 -15.84
N ARG A 186 -13.29 6.24 -14.95
CA ARG A 186 -11.89 6.47 -14.60
C ARG A 186 -11.11 5.18 -14.49
N GLU A 187 -10.15 5.01 -15.37
CA GLU A 187 -9.20 3.91 -15.29
C GLU A 187 -8.34 3.96 -14.00
N VAL A 188 -7.96 5.13 -13.51
CA VAL A 188 -7.07 5.26 -12.34
C VAL A 188 -7.73 4.80 -11.02
N PRO A 189 -6.95 4.37 -9.99
CA PRO A 189 -7.51 4.13 -8.67
C PRO A 189 -8.23 5.37 -8.15
N VAL A 190 -9.37 5.16 -7.52
CA VAL A 190 -10.23 6.22 -6.97
C VAL A 190 -10.22 6.12 -5.46
N VAL A 191 -10.16 7.25 -4.76
CA VAL A 191 -10.29 7.31 -3.29
C VAL A 191 -11.42 8.26 -2.92
N SER A 192 -12.19 7.86 -1.92
CA SER A 192 -13.25 8.66 -1.31
C SER A 192 -13.08 8.63 0.21
N VAL A 193 -13.03 9.82 0.83
CA VAL A 193 -12.95 9.99 2.28
C VAL A 193 -14.27 10.58 2.77
N THR A 194 -14.89 9.93 3.74
CA THR A 194 -16.16 10.40 4.32
C THR A 194 -16.14 10.23 5.83
N ASP A 195 -16.63 11.24 6.54
CA ASP A 195 -16.85 11.15 7.99
C ASP A 195 -18.25 10.61 8.26
N LYS A 196 -18.34 9.61 9.13
CA LYS A 196 -19.61 9.09 9.62
C LYS A 196 -19.95 9.77 10.93
N ALA A 197 -20.73 10.86 10.85
CA ALA A 197 -21.13 11.67 12.00
C ALA A 197 -21.82 10.85 13.11
N GLU A 198 -22.56 9.80 12.75
CA GLU A 198 -23.29 8.93 13.69
C GLU A 198 -22.38 8.09 14.59
N SER A 199 -21.24 7.62 14.07
CA SER A 199 -20.30 6.76 14.82
C SER A 199 -18.99 7.46 15.18
N GLY A 200 -18.77 8.69 14.71
CA GLY A 200 -17.52 9.42 14.94
C GLY A 200 -16.31 8.75 14.27
N GLU A 201 -16.53 8.05 13.15
CA GLU A 201 -15.47 7.33 12.42
C GLU A 201 -15.17 8.01 11.09
N THR A 202 -13.91 7.98 10.68
CA THR A 202 -13.51 8.34 9.32
C THR A 202 -13.44 7.08 8.47
N ARG A 203 -14.11 7.11 7.32
CA ARG A 203 -14.14 6.03 6.34
C ARG A 203 -13.36 6.43 5.10
N ILE A 204 -12.50 5.54 4.66
CA ILE A 204 -11.72 5.69 3.44
C ILE A 204 -12.05 4.52 2.52
N MET A 205 -12.64 4.82 1.37
CA MET A 205 -12.97 3.85 0.32
C MET A 205 -11.97 3.99 -0.82
N ILE A 206 -11.48 2.86 -1.33
CA ILE A 206 -10.48 2.79 -2.39
C ILE A 206 -10.99 1.83 -3.46
N GLY A 207 -11.18 2.35 -4.67
CA GLY A 207 -11.61 1.59 -5.84
C GLY A 207 -10.42 1.34 -6.76
N ILE A 208 -10.19 0.07 -7.10
CA ILE A 208 -9.05 -0.35 -7.91
C ILE A 208 -9.56 -1.22 -9.07
N HIS A 209 -9.17 -0.86 -10.29
CA HIS A 209 -9.28 -1.73 -11.45
C HIS A 209 -8.21 -2.80 -11.36
N SER A 210 -8.58 -4.05 -11.09
CA SER A 210 -7.61 -5.13 -10.95
C SER A 210 -7.77 -6.17 -12.05
N GLY A 211 -7.01 -6.03 -13.14
CA GLY A 211 -6.62 -7.18 -13.97
C GLY A 211 -5.47 -8.00 -13.37
N ARG A 212 -4.96 -7.60 -12.19
CA ARG A 212 -3.79 -8.21 -11.52
C ARG A 212 -4.19 -8.92 -10.23
N SER A 213 -3.42 -9.95 -9.87
CA SER A 213 -3.38 -10.59 -8.55
C SER A 213 -2.65 -9.76 -7.48
N GLN A 214 -2.40 -8.46 -7.72
CA GLN A 214 -1.82 -7.61 -6.69
C GLN A 214 -2.80 -7.46 -5.54
N ASN A 215 -2.24 -7.74 -4.39
CA ASN A 215 -2.88 -7.94 -3.11
C ASN A 215 -2.34 -6.82 -2.22
N PHE A 216 -3.24 -5.99 -1.69
CA PHE A 216 -2.90 -4.73 -1.03
C PHE A 216 -3.24 -4.71 0.46
N LEU A 217 -3.95 -5.70 0.98
CA LEU A 217 -4.38 -5.76 2.39
C LEU A 217 -3.16 -5.68 3.31
N ASN A 218 -2.15 -6.53 3.09
CA ASN A 218 -0.95 -6.52 3.92
C ASN A 218 -0.15 -5.21 3.78
N LEU A 219 -0.08 -4.66 2.57
CA LEU A 219 0.62 -3.40 2.30
C LEU A 219 -0.09 -2.20 2.93
N PHE A 220 -1.43 -2.19 2.92
CA PHE A 220 -2.22 -1.19 3.60
C PHE A 220 -2.01 -1.29 5.12
N SER A 221 -1.98 -2.49 5.69
CA SER A 221 -1.70 -2.66 7.12
C SER A 221 -0.32 -2.13 7.53
N ASN A 222 0.72 -2.37 6.72
CA ASN A 222 2.04 -1.76 6.96
C ASN A 222 1.96 -0.22 7.00
N LEU A 223 1.13 0.38 6.14
CA LEU A 223 0.94 1.82 6.14
C LEU A 223 0.18 2.30 7.39
N PHE A 224 -0.78 1.50 7.89
CA PHE A 224 -1.50 1.81 9.12
C PHE A 224 -0.53 1.89 10.30
N ASP A 225 0.40 0.93 10.39
CA ASP A 225 1.41 0.88 11.44
C ASP A 225 2.35 2.10 11.41
N GLN A 226 2.78 2.55 10.22
CA GLN A 226 3.61 3.75 10.05
C GLN A 226 2.90 5.04 10.45
N TYR A 227 1.58 5.10 10.28
CA TYR A 227 0.76 6.22 10.73
C TYR A 227 0.25 6.06 12.18
N HIS A 228 0.58 4.95 12.84
CA HIS A 228 0.06 4.56 14.16
C HIS A 228 -1.50 4.57 14.21
N LEU A 229 -2.12 4.11 13.12
CA LEU A 229 -3.57 4.01 12.99
C LEU A 229 -4.03 2.57 13.18
N HIS A 230 -5.16 2.40 13.87
CA HIS A 230 -5.83 1.12 13.99
C HIS A 230 -7.13 1.13 13.19
N SER A 231 -7.24 0.21 12.24
CA SER A 231 -8.48 0.04 11.49
C SER A 231 -9.49 -0.76 12.32
N ASN A 232 -10.61 -0.13 12.66
CA ASN A 232 -11.73 -0.79 13.34
C ASN A 232 -12.33 -1.89 12.47
N ARG A 233 -12.50 -1.60 11.17
CA ARG A 233 -13.05 -2.52 10.18
C ARG A 233 -12.36 -2.39 8.83
N LYS A 234 -12.13 -3.52 8.16
CA LYS A 234 -11.66 -3.58 6.77
C LYS A 234 -12.64 -4.42 5.96
N HIS A 235 -13.12 -3.90 4.85
CA HIS A 235 -13.94 -4.66 3.91
C HIS A 235 -13.25 -4.65 2.55
N ARG A 236 -13.26 -5.78 1.85
CA ARG A 236 -12.85 -5.90 0.45
C ARG A 236 -13.98 -6.57 -0.30
N GLU A 237 -14.65 -5.79 -1.14
CA GLU A 237 -15.65 -6.28 -2.08
C GLU A 237 -14.99 -6.50 -3.44
N ILE A 238 -15.28 -7.66 -4.03
CA ILE A 238 -14.82 -8.04 -5.37
C ILE A 238 -16.05 -8.03 -6.28
N PHE A 239 -15.90 -7.44 -7.46
CA PHE A 239 -16.97 -7.37 -8.45
C PHE A 239 -16.65 -8.29 -9.63
N SER A 240 -17.68 -8.76 -10.32
CA SER A 240 -17.55 -9.69 -11.47
C SER A 240 -16.81 -9.08 -12.66
N ASP A 241 -16.70 -7.75 -12.73
CA ASP A 241 -16.04 -6.97 -13.79
C ASP A 241 -14.60 -6.58 -13.47
N ASN A 242 -13.93 -7.33 -12.59
CA ASN A 242 -12.53 -7.13 -12.16
C ASN A 242 -12.27 -5.82 -11.39
N LYS A 243 -13.31 -5.19 -10.84
CA LYS A 243 -13.17 -4.10 -9.88
C LYS A 243 -13.05 -4.64 -8.46
N LYS A 244 -12.26 -3.96 -7.64
CA LYS A 244 -12.12 -4.22 -6.20
C LYS A 244 -12.36 -2.93 -5.44
N ILE A 245 -13.18 -2.98 -4.40
CA ILE A 245 -13.40 -1.84 -3.50
C ILE A 245 -12.98 -2.24 -2.09
N TYR A 246 -11.99 -1.53 -1.56
CA TYR A 246 -11.61 -1.60 -0.15
C TYR A 246 -12.33 -0.50 0.63
N SER A 247 -12.97 -0.85 1.73
CA SER A 247 -13.52 0.12 2.69
C SER A 247 -12.82 -0.04 4.03
N LEU A 248 -12.12 1.00 4.44
CA LEU A 248 -11.35 1.05 5.68
C LEU A 248 -12.01 2.03 6.64
N TYR A 249 -12.19 1.60 7.89
CA TYR A 249 -12.83 2.38 8.94
C TYR A 249 -11.84 2.62 10.07
N PHE A 250 -11.72 3.88 10.48
CA PHE A 250 -10.83 4.33 11.55
C PHE A 250 -11.61 5.17 12.55
N ASP A 251 -11.05 5.32 13.75
CA ASP A 251 -11.47 6.39 14.65
C ASP A 251 -11.27 7.75 13.94
N ARG A 252 -11.99 8.79 14.37
CA ARG A 252 -12.01 10.10 13.69
C ARG A 252 -10.58 10.61 13.41
N LEU A 253 -10.26 10.78 12.13
CA LEU A 253 -8.99 11.32 11.70
C LEU A 253 -9.10 12.83 11.52
N GLU A 254 -8.01 13.55 11.81
CA GLU A 254 -7.91 14.95 11.41
C GLU A 254 -7.90 15.06 9.88
N PRO A 255 -8.57 16.06 9.27
CA PRO A 255 -8.68 16.18 7.81
C PRO A 255 -7.32 16.15 7.09
N ARG A 256 -6.31 16.83 7.64
CA ARG A 256 -4.95 16.86 7.08
C ARG A 256 -4.30 15.47 7.11
N THR A 257 -4.50 14.73 8.19
CA THR A 257 -3.98 13.36 8.33
C THR A 257 -4.69 12.42 7.37
N ALA A 258 -6.02 12.54 7.23
CA ALA A 258 -6.80 11.75 6.30
C ALA A 258 -6.40 11.99 4.83
N GLU A 259 -6.15 13.26 4.45
CA GLU A 259 -5.66 13.63 3.12
C GLU A 259 -4.27 13.06 2.83
N ALA A 260 -3.32 13.23 3.78
CA ALA A 260 -1.96 12.71 3.65
C ALA A 260 -1.96 11.18 3.54
N PHE A 261 -2.72 10.51 4.41
CA PHE A 261 -2.86 9.06 4.43
C PHE A 261 -3.51 8.54 3.14
N SER A 262 -4.53 9.22 2.61
CA SER A 262 -5.17 8.87 1.33
C SER A 262 -4.21 8.96 0.16
N ARG A 263 -3.34 9.98 0.14
CA ARG A 263 -2.27 10.11 -0.85
C ARG A 263 -1.26 8.97 -0.75
N ASP A 264 -0.91 8.56 0.46
CA ASP A 264 0.07 7.49 0.68
C ASP A 264 -0.52 6.10 0.35
N LEU A 265 -1.81 5.87 0.62
CA LEU A 265 -2.55 4.69 0.15
C LEU A 265 -2.51 4.54 -1.38
N LEU A 266 -2.77 5.63 -2.11
CA LEU A 266 -2.61 5.66 -3.56
C LEU A 266 -1.16 5.38 -3.97
N GLY A 267 -0.20 5.91 -3.20
CA GLY A 267 1.21 5.63 -3.37
C GLY A 267 1.52 4.13 -3.30
N VAL A 268 0.98 3.42 -2.31
CA VAL A 268 1.12 1.96 -2.15
C VAL A 268 0.67 1.21 -3.40
N ILE A 269 -0.46 1.61 -3.99
CA ILE A 269 -1.01 0.98 -5.19
C ILE A 269 -0.09 1.19 -6.41
N MET A 270 0.65 2.30 -6.44
CA MET A 270 1.59 2.63 -7.51
C MET A 270 2.98 2.00 -7.33
N LEU A 271 3.29 1.40 -6.18
CA LEU A 271 4.62 0.83 -5.95
C LEU A 271 4.87 -0.38 -6.86
N PRO A 272 6.02 -0.44 -7.54
CA PRO A 272 6.38 -1.56 -8.38
C PRO A 272 6.96 -2.72 -7.55
N GLN A 273 7.16 -3.86 -8.20
CA GLN A 273 8.14 -4.83 -7.72
C GLN A 273 9.54 -4.31 -8.05
N HIS A 274 10.22 -3.77 -7.05
CA HIS A 274 11.59 -3.26 -7.15
C HIS A 274 12.27 -3.39 -5.78
N PRO A 275 13.59 -3.62 -5.70
CA PRO A 275 14.30 -3.75 -4.42
C PRO A 275 14.08 -2.55 -3.46
N LEU A 276 14.07 -1.32 -3.98
CA LEU A 276 13.74 -0.11 -3.19
C LEU A 276 12.33 -0.09 -2.58
N THR A 277 11.38 -0.91 -3.05
CA THR A 277 10.08 -1.07 -2.38
C THR A 277 10.24 -1.58 -0.95
N SER A 278 11.38 -2.22 -0.63
CA SER A 278 11.72 -2.64 0.73
C SER A 278 11.83 -1.48 1.72
N LEU A 279 12.15 -0.26 1.25
CA LEU A 279 12.17 0.95 2.09
C LEU A 279 10.81 1.20 2.74
N PHE A 280 9.73 0.95 2.00
CA PHE A 280 8.38 1.01 2.53
C PHE A 280 8.06 -0.21 3.40
N THR A 281 8.32 -1.43 2.92
CA THR A 281 7.91 -2.63 3.66
C THR A 281 8.61 -2.78 5.01
N ASN A 282 9.81 -2.21 5.15
CA ASN A 282 10.59 -2.23 6.39
C ASN A 282 10.29 -1.04 7.31
N GLY A 283 9.38 -0.14 6.94
CA GLY A 283 9.02 1.02 7.77
C GLY A 283 10.01 2.18 7.73
N THR A 284 10.98 2.18 6.81
CA THR A 284 12.03 3.22 6.74
C THR A 284 11.54 4.49 6.04
N CYS A 285 10.69 4.34 5.02
CA CYS A 285 10.12 5.43 4.23
C CYS A 285 8.62 5.23 4.01
N LEU A 286 7.89 6.34 3.92
CA LEU A 286 6.50 6.35 3.46
C LEU A 286 6.42 5.99 1.95
N PRO A 287 5.23 5.61 1.43
CA PRO A 287 5.05 5.25 0.02
C PRO A 287 5.49 6.36 -0.95
N GLN A 288 5.17 7.62 -0.66
CA GLN A 288 5.55 8.74 -1.54
C GLN A 288 7.07 8.97 -1.56
N GLN A 289 7.74 8.87 -0.40
CA GLN A 289 9.20 8.92 -0.33
C GLN A 289 9.83 7.78 -1.14
N THR A 290 9.26 6.58 -1.05
CA THR A 290 9.73 5.41 -1.80
C THR A 290 9.52 5.59 -3.32
N LEU A 291 8.38 6.12 -3.75
CA LEU A 291 8.13 6.48 -5.15
C LEU A 291 9.11 7.54 -5.67
N TYR A 292 9.44 8.53 -4.86
CA TYR A 292 10.48 9.50 -5.18
C TYR A 292 11.85 8.83 -5.33
N ALA A 293 12.24 7.97 -4.39
CA ALA A 293 13.50 7.24 -4.44
C ALA A 293 13.61 6.39 -5.71
N LEU A 294 12.53 5.71 -6.11
CA LEU A 294 12.43 4.95 -7.36
C LEU A 294 12.60 5.85 -8.60
N ALA A 295 11.96 7.01 -8.62
CA ALA A 295 12.07 7.96 -9.73
C ALA A 295 13.50 8.53 -9.84
N GLY A 296 14.09 8.92 -8.72
CA GLY A 296 15.47 9.40 -8.66
C GLY A 296 16.49 8.31 -9.05
N ALA A 297 16.28 7.07 -8.63
CA ALA A 297 17.12 5.94 -8.99
C ALA A 297 17.02 5.64 -10.50
N SER A 298 15.81 5.65 -11.06
CA SER A 298 15.57 5.47 -12.50
C SER A 298 16.25 6.57 -13.31
N TYR A 299 16.10 7.83 -12.89
CA TYR A 299 16.76 8.97 -13.53
C TYR A 299 18.29 8.83 -13.44
N THR A 300 18.81 8.47 -12.26
CA THR A 300 20.24 8.28 -12.06
C THR A 300 20.75 7.16 -12.95
N HIS A 301 20.09 6.00 -13.00
CA HIS A 301 20.51 4.92 -13.89
C HIS A 301 20.53 5.39 -15.36
N GLN A 302 19.55 6.19 -15.79
CA GLN A 302 19.47 6.67 -17.17
C GLN A 302 20.53 7.73 -17.50
N PHE A 303 20.73 8.72 -16.63
CA PHE A 303 21.51 9.93 -16.93
C PHE A 303 22.88 9.99 -16.27
N LEU A 304 23.15 9.14 -15.28
CA LEU A 304 24.47 8.96 -14.68
C LEU A 304 25.36 8.15 -15.63
N THR A 305 25.64 8.76 -16.78
CA THR A 305 26.75 8.36 -17.62
C THR A 305 27.92 9.22 -17.23
N MET A 306 29.01 8.62 -16.74
CA MET A 306 30.26 9.34 -16.45
C MET A 306 30.59 10.23 -17.67
N LEU A 307 30.32 11.52 -17.55
CA LEU A 307 31.02 12.53 -18.32
C LEU A 307 32.27 12.79 -17.51
N THR A 308 33.16 11.82 -17.49
CA THR A 308 34.53 12.14 -17.17
C THR A 308 34.96 13.16 -18.21
N GLU A 309 35.41 14.33 -17.77
CA GLU A 309 36.08 15.30 -18.63
C GLU A 309 37.15 14.58 -19.46
N GLU A 310 37.79 13.56 -18.89
CA GLU A 310 38.70 12.64 -19.56
C GLU A 310 38.09 11.97 -20.81
N TYR A 311 36.83 11.52 -20.79
CA TYR A 311 36.18 11.02 -22.00
C TYR A 311 35.94 12.15 -23.00
N ALA A 312 35.55 13.34 -22.57
CA ALA A 312 35.36 14.47 -23.49
C ALA A 312 36.69 14.84 -24.15
N THR A 313 37.78 14.90 -23.39
CA THR A 313 39.15 15.13 -23.87
C THR A 313 39.61 14.02 -24.82
N VAL A 314 39.38 12.75 -24.49
CA VAL A 314 39.73 11.60 -25.34
C VAL A 314 38.89 11.56 -26.61
N ALA A 315 37.58 11.83 -26.53
CA ALA A 315 36.69 11.90 -27.68
C ALA A 315 37.04 13.07 -28.60
N GLU A 316 37.49 14.19 -28.03
CA GLU A 316 37.93 15.37 -28.78
C GLU A 316 39.31 15.15 -29.43
N ALA A 317 40.24 14.49 -28.75
CA ALA A 317 41.52 14.09 -29.32
C ALA A 317 41.39 13.05 -30.45
N LEU A 318 40.30 12.26 -30.44
CA LEU A 318 40.00 11.23 -31.44
C LEU A 318 39.03 11.70 -32.53
N ARG A 319 38.84 13.01 -32.71
CA ARG A 319 37.88 13.59 -33.66
C ARG A 319 38.08 13.11 -35.10
N ASP A 320 39.32 12.89 -35.52
CA ASP A 320 39.68 12.51 -36.89
C ASP A 320 39.78 10.98 -37.09
N GLN A 321 39.47 10.17 -36.06
CA GLN A 321 39.55 8.69 -36.10
C GLN A 321 38.21 8.04 -35.74
N PRO A 322 37.24 7.96 -36.68
CA PRO A 322 35.88 7.49 -36.40
C PRO A 322 35.81 6.02 -35.97
N GLU A 323 36.72 5.16 -36.42
CA GLU A 323 36.77 3.74 -36.05
C GLU A 323 37.14 3.52 -34.57
N VAL A 324 38.11 4.30 -34.06
CA VAL A 324 38.58 4.24 -32.67
C VAL A 324 37.56 4.88 -31.73
N ARG A 325 36.89 5.95 -32.18
CA ARG A 325 35.80 6.60 -31.44
C ARG A 325 34.67 5.63 -31.11
N GLY A 326 34.29 4.77 -32.06
CA GLY A 326 33.28 3.74 -31.84
C GLY A 326 33.67 2.70 -30.76
N ILE A 327 34.96 2.40 -30.58
CA ILE A 327 35.45 1.51 -29.52
C ILE A 327 35.38 2.21 -28.15
N VAL A 328 35.84 3.47 -28.09
CA VAL A 328 35.79 4.29 -26.86
C VAL A 328 34.36 4.51 -26.39
N ASP A 329 33.41 4.72 -27.30
CA ASP A 329 31.98 4.82 -26.98
C ASP A 329 31.41 3.52 -26.40
N ARG A 330 31.82 2.37 -26.94
CA ARG A 330 31.44 1.06 -26.38
C ARG A 330 32.04 0.84 -25.00
N TRP A 331 33.30 1.22 -24.80
CA TRP A 331 33.98 1.11 -23.51
C TRP A 331 33.35 2.03 -22.46
N LYS A 332 33.08 3.29 -22.81
CA LYS A 332 32.34 4.21 -21.93
C LYS A 332 31.01 3.62 -21.51
N ARG A 333 30.21 3.12 -22.45
CA ARG A 333 28.91 2.51 -22.14
C ARG A 333 29.06 1.30 -21.23
N SER A 334 30.03 0.44 -21.47
CA SER A 334 30.28 -0.76 -20.66
C SER A 334 30.78 -0.41 -19.26
N LEU A 335 31.81 0.44 -19.15
CA LEU A 335 32.36 0.89 -17.86
C LEU A 335 31.33 1.65 -17.04
N THR A 336 30.55 2.52 -17.65
CA THR A 336 29.48 3.24 -16.96
C THR A 336 28.42 2.27 -16.42
N LYS A 337 27.88 1.38 -17.27
CA LYS A 337 26.85 0.42 -16.84
C LYS A 337 27.34 -0.53 -15.75
N ASN A 338 28.62 -0.89 -15.78
CA ASN A 338 29.23 -1.72 -14.73
C ASN A 338 29.55 -0.91 -13.46
N THR A 339 29.74 0.41 -13.57
CA THR A 339 30.09 1.27 -12.44
C THR A 339 28.84 1.71 -11.66
N PHE A 340 27.75 1.96 -12.37
CA PHE A 340 26.49 2.46 -11.82
C PHE A 340 25.33 1.60 -12.30
N SER A 341 25.38 0.32 -11.94
CA SER A 341 24.26 -0.59 -12.15
C SER A 341 23.09 -0.21 -11.23
N GLU A 342 21.89 -0.69 -11.58
CA GLU A 342 20.68 -0.55 -10.77
C GLU A 342 20.88 -1.07 -9.33
N ASP A 343 21.65 -2.15 -9.17
CA ASP A 343 21.99 -2.73 -7.86
C ASP A 343 22.84 -1.78 -7.01
N VAL A 344 23.86 -1.14 -7.62
CA VAL A 344 24.73 -0.19 -6.92
C VAL A 344 23.95 1.05 -6.50
N ILE A 345 23.08 1.56 -7.38
CA ILE A 345 22.22 2.71 -7.08
C ILE A 345 21.25 2.35 -5.95
N THR A 346 20.62 1.18 -6.03
CA THR A 346 19.72 0.68 -4.98
C THR A 346 20.44 0.59 -3.64
N ALA A 347 21.62 -0.04 -3.60
CA ALA A 347 22.41 -0.18 -2.37
C ALA A 347 22.81 1.18 -1.79
N ALA A 348 23.21 2.14 -2.62
CA ALA A 348 23.55 3.49 -2.19
C ALA A 348 22.35 4.21 -1.56
N VAL A 349 21.17 4.12 -2.18
CA VAL A 349 19.93 4.73 -1.66
C VAL A 349 19.48 4.05 -0.36
N THR A 350 19.52 2.71 -0.29
CA THR A 350 19.15 1.95 0.90
C THR A 350 20.09 2.18 2.08
N ALA A 351 21.39 2.36 1.84
CA ALA A 351 22.36 2.66 2.90
C ALA A 351 22.26 4.11 3.42
N ASN A 352 21.74 5.04 2.60
CA ASN A 352 21.70 6.48 2.89
C ASN A 352 20.27 7.04 2.86
N THR A 353 19.35 6.42 3.60
CA THR A 353 17.92 6.82 3.61
C THR A 353 17.71 8.19 4.22
N GLY A 354 18.52 8.61 5.20
CA GLY A 354 18.47 9.95 5.79
C GLY A 354 18.67 11.06 4.73
N ILE A 355 19.72 10.93 3.92
CA ILE A 355 19.99 11.87 2.82
C ILE A 355 18.93 11.76 1.73
N THR A 356 18.48 10.55 1.39
CA THR A 356 17.37 10.36 0.44
C THR A 356 16.10 11.09 0.88
N ASN A 357 15.81 11.10 2.18
CA ASN A 357 14.68 11.84 2.75
C ASN A 357 14.88 13.37 2.65
N LEU A 358 16.08 13.88 2.89
CA LEU A 358 16.39 15.31 2.66
C LEU A 358 16.25 15.72 1.19
N LEU A 359 16.69 14.86 0.27
CA LEU A 359 16.51 15.06 -1.16
C LEU A 359 15.01 15.07 -1.54
N TYR A 360 14.19 14.23 -0.91
CA TYR A 360 12.73 14.28 -1.06
C TYR A 360 12.13 15.57 -0.50
N GLU A 361 12.57 16.04 0.68
CA GLU A 361 12.13 17.32 1.24
C GLU A 361 12.45 18.49 0.31
N HIS A 362 13.63 18.47 -0.30
CA HIS A 362 14.03 19.45 -1.31
C HIS A 362 13.13 19.38 -2.56
N PHE A 363 12.84 18.17 -3.05
CA PHE A 363 11.91 17.96 -4.15
C PHE A 363 10.52 18.54 -3.86
N CYS A 364 9.96 18.26 -2.68
CA CYS A 364 8.67 18.82 -2.24
C CYS A 364 8.73 20.34 -2.08
N ALA A 365 9.79 20.90 -1.47
CA ALA A 365 9.94 22.34 -1.30
C ALA A 365 9.90 23.11 -2.63
N ARG A 366 10.43 22.50 -3.70
CA ARG A 366 10.51 23.11 -5.03
C ARG A 366 9.21 22.94 -5.85
N LEU A 367 8.62 21.75 -5.80
CA LEU A 367 7.61 21.32 -6.78
C LEU A 367 6.20 21.12 -6.20
N ASP A 368 6.03 21.04 -4.88
CA ASP A 368 4.72 20.87 -4.25
C ASP A 368 3.89 22.17 -4.40
N PRO A 369 2.74 22.14 -5.10
CA PRO A 369 1.86 23.30 -5.23
C PRO A 369 1.32 23.80 -3.88
N GLY A 370 1.10 22.90 -2.91
CA GLY A 370 0.55 23.25 -1.60
C GLY A 370 1.47 24.16 -0.80
N ARG A 371 2.79 23.94 -0.88
CA ARG A 371 3.79 24.79 -0.20
C ARG A 371 3.91 26.19 -0.79
N LYS A 372 3.58 26.37 -2.08
CA LYS A 372 3.58 27.70 -2.71
C LYS A 372 2.40 28.55 -2.25
N ALA A 373 1.30 27.92 -1.83
CA ALA A 373 0.11 28.61 -1.34
C ALA A 373 0.28 29.16 0.10
N ASP A 374 1.16 28.56 0.91
CA ASP A 374 1.41 28.94 2.32
C ASP A 374 2.25 30.23 2.51
N GLY A 375 2.51 31.00 1.46
CA GLY A 375 3.13 32.34 1.53
C GLY A 375 4.60 32.39 1.98
N LYS A 376 5.21 31.27 2.34
CA LYS A 376 6.65 31.16 2.62
C LYS A 376 7.41 31.01 1.30
N GLY A 377 7.85 32.13 0.73
CA GLY A 377 8.68 32.16 -0.46
C GLY A 377 9.91 31.24 -0.32
N PRO A 378 10.25 30.38 -1.31
CA PRO A 378 11.23 29.30 -1.11
C PRO A 378 12.69 29.74 -1.16
N ALA A 379 13.01 30.93 -1.69
CA ALA A 379 14.36 31.21 -2.17
C ALA A 379 15.46 31.04 -1.10
N GLY A 380 15.29 31.63 0.09
CA GLY A 380 16.27 31.47 1.17
C GLY A 380 16.24 30.11 1.87
N GLY A 381 15.12 29.38 1.82
CA GLY A 381 14.98 28.06 2.43
C GLY A 381 15.54 26.93 1.55
N LEU A 382 15.46 27.08 0.22
CA LEU A 382 15.96 26.07 -0.72
C LEU A 382 17.48 26.06 -0.75
N GLU A 383 18.13 27.22 -0.86
CA GLU A 383 19.60 27.32 -0.86
C GLU A 383 20.21 26.82 0.46
N ALA A 384 19.55 27.11 1.59
CA ALA A 384 19.96 26.58 2.89
C ALA A 384 19.83 25.05 2.95
N LEU A 385 18.78 24.49 2.35
CA LEU A 385 18.57 23.04 2.29
C LEU A 385 19.56 22.36 1.33
N GLU A 386 19.87 22.97 0.18
CA GLU A 386 20.89 22.48 -0.74
C GLU A 386 22.28 22.46 -0.08
N ARG A 387 22.64 23.53 0.64
CA ARG A 387 23.89 23.57 1.40
C ARG A 387 23.93 22.47 2.46
N ARG A 388 22.85 22.30 3.22
CA ARG A 388 22.74 21.23 4.23
C ARG A 388 22.88 19.84 3.60
N ILE A 389 22.24 19.59 2.46
CA ILE A 389 22.35 18.32 1.73
C ILE A 389 23.83 18.07 1.35
N GLN A 390 24.53 19.08 0.84
CA GLN A 390 25.96 18.92 0.49
C GLN A 390 26.84 18.67 1.72
N GLU A 391 26.62 19.39 2.82
CA GLU A 391 27.35 19.17 4.07
C GLU A 391 27.13 17.75 4.64
N GLU A 392 25.89 17.27 4.64
CA GLU A 392 25.57 15.91 5.08
C GLU A 392 26.10 14.83 4.12
N LEU A 393 26.13 15.09 2.81
CA LEU A 393 26.74 14.20 1.82
C LEU A 393 28.25 13.99 2.08
N GLU A 394 28.99 15.05 2.39
CA GLU A 394 30.41 14.94 2.71
C GLU A 394 30.65 14.24 4.05
N ARG A 395 29.78 14.51 5.03
CA ARG A 395 29.94 14.01 6.40
C ARG A 395 29.53 12.55 6.57
N GLU A 396 28.42 12.13 6.00
CA GLU A 396 27.78 10.83 6.30
C GLU A 396 28.06 9.76 5.24
N VAL A 397 28.25 10.15 3.98
CA VAL A 397 28.50 9.19 2.89
C VAL A 397 30.00 8.98 2.77
N ALA A 398 30.47 7.75 2.96
CA ALA A 398 31.91 7.46 2.93
C ALA A 398 32.48 7.37 1.50
N GLY A 399 31.73 6.78 0.58
CA GLY A 399 32.21 6.47 -0.77
C GLY A 399 31.85 7.54 -1.82
N GLU A 400 32.80 7.85 -2.70
CA GLU A 400 32.61 8.88 -3.74
C GLU A 400 31.58 8.47 -4.79
N ARG A 401 31.41 7.16 -5.00
CA ARG A 401 30.42 6.63 -5.95
C ARG A 401 29.01 6.87 -5.43
N GLU A 402 28.77 6.59 -4.15
CA GLU A 402 27.52 6.84 -3.45
C GLU A 402 27.22 8.35 -3.38
N ARG A 403 28.23 9.19 -3.08
CA ARG A 403 28.08 10.65 -3.14
C ARG A 403 27.67 11.11 -4.53
N THR A 404 28.30 10.59 -5.58
CA THR A 404 27.98 10.93 -6.97
C THR A 404 26.54 10.54 -7.34
N ILE A 405 26.07 9.36 -6.89
CA ILE A 405 24.69 8.92 -7.06
C ILE A 405 23.72 9.90 -6.39
N LEU A 406 23.93 10.23 -5.12
CA LEU A 406 23.03 11.09 -4.35
C LEU A 406 23.09 12.57 -4.81
N ARG A 407 24.26 13.06 -5.24
CA ARG A 407 24.36 14.38 -5.91
C ARG A 407 23.54 14.41 -7.19
N THR A 408 23.46 13.30 -7.91
CA THR A 408 22.64 13.20 -9.13
C THR A 408 21.14 13.22 -8.85
N PHE A 409 20.70 12.76 -7.68
CA PHE A 409 19.32 12.99 -7.22
C PHE A 409 19.04 14.48 -6.98
N LEU A 410 20.02 15.25 -6.49
CA LEU A 410 19.87 16.70 -6.38
C LEU A 410 19.77 17.34 -7.77
N THR A 411 20.63 16.93 -8.71
CA THR A 411 20.55 17.36 -10.12
C THR A 411 19.19 17.01 -10.74
N PHE A 412 18.64 15.83 -10.44
CA PHE A 412 17.29 15.44 -10.86
C PHE A 412 16.25 16.44 -10.33
N ASN A 413 16.27 16.75 -9.04
CA ASN A 413 15.33 17.71 -8.45
C ASN A 413 15.37 19.08 -9.14
N GLN A 414 16.58 19.56 -9.47
CA GLN A 414 16.80 20.82 -10.17
C GLN A 414 16.36 20.76 -11.64
N ALA A 415 16.55 19.62 -12.30
CA ALA A 415 16.16 19.39 -13.68
C ALA A 415 14.64 19.28 -13.88
N VAL A 416 13.89 18.82 -12.88
CA VAL A 416 12.43 18.72 -12.98
C VAL A 416 11.80 20.12 -13.02
N LEU A 417 11.08 20.40 -14.10
CA LEU A 417 10.34 21.64 -14.34
C LEU A 417 8.87 21.50 -13.93
N ARG A 418 8.25 20.36 -14.24
CA ARG A 418 6.85 20.03 -13.89
C ARG A 418 6.71 18.55 -13.63
N THR A 419 5.80 18.18 -12.75
CA THR A 419 5.50 16.78 -12.44
C THR A 419 4.05 16.58 -12.07
N ASN A 420 3.51 15.40 -12.34
CA ASN A 420 2.21 14.96 -11.84
C ASN A 420 2.30 14.30 -10.45
N PHE A 421 3.48 14.27 -9.81
CA PHE A 421 3.75 13.57 -8.55
C PHE A 421 2.72 13.89 -7.44
N PHE A 422 2.26 15.14 -7.36
CA PHE A 422 1.33 15.60 -6.32
C PHE A 422 -0.16 15.45 -6.70
N ILE A 423 -0.48 14.95 -7.89
CA ILE A 423 -1.87 14.72 -8.33
C ILE A 423 -2.36 13.39 -7.75
N GLN A 424 -3.55 13.34 -7.14
CA GLN A 424 -4.05 12.11 -6.51
C GLN A 424 -4.47 11.03 -7.52
N ASN A 425 -5.23 11.39 -8.55
CA ASN A 425 -5.82 10.43 -9.49
C ASN A 425 -4.87 10.09 -10.65
N LYS A 426 -3.81 9.31 -10.40
CA LYS A 426 -2.80 8.95 -11.41
C LYS A 426 -2.41 7.47 -11.36
N ARG A 427 -2.05 6.92 -12.53
CA ARG A 427 -1.52 5.56 -12.71
C ARG A 427 0.00 5.51 -12.95
N CYS A 428 0.57 6.62 -13.41
CA CYS A 428 1.99 6.75 -13.69
C CYS A 428 2.53 8.07 -13.15
N LEU A 429 3.83 8.11 -12.91
CA LEU A 429 4.57 9.32 -12.62
C LEU A 429 5.15 9.87 -13.91
N SER A 430 5.09 11.18 -14.09
CA SER A 430 5.67 11.86 -15.23
C SER A 430 6.41 13.10 -14.76
N PHE A 431 7.61 13.29 -15.29
CA PHE A 431 8.51 14.39 -14.98
C PHE A 431 8.92 15.07 -16.28
N LYS A 432 8.56 16.35 -16.41
CA LYS A 432 9.09 17.22 -17.47
C LYS A 432 10.45 17.73 -17.02
N LEU A 433 11.50 17.33 -17.71
CA LEU A 433 12.88 17.70 -17.43
C LEU A 433 13.28 18.92 -18.26
N ASP A 434 14.27 19.68 -17.78
CA ASP A 434 14.95 20.68 -18.59
C ASP A 434 15.65 20.01 -19.77
N PRO A 435 15.34 20.39 -21.03
CA PRO A 435 16.04 19.89 -22.19
C PRO A 435 17.57 20.05 -22.17
N GLY A 436 18.10 20.97 -21.36
CA GLY A 436 19.54 21.14 -21.16
C GLY A 436 20.25 19.89 -20.60
N VAL A 437 19.52 19.00 -19.92
CA VAL A 437 20.05 17.73 -19.40
C VAL A 437 20.51 16.80 -20.53
N VAL A 438 19.83 16.84 -21.68
CA VAL A 438 20.08 15.93 -22.82
C VAL A 438 20.76 16.61 -24.00
N GLN A 439 20.75 17.95 -24.04
CA GLN A 439 21.39 18.76 -25.07
C GLN A 439 22.90 18.56 -25.09
N GLY A 440 23.48 18.31 -26.27
CA GLY A 440 24.92 18.11 -26.45
C GLY A 440 25.44 16.75 -25.95
N ARG A 441 24.56 15.89 -25.42
CA ARG A 441 24.90 14.55 -24.94
C ARG A 441 24.27 13.47 -25.82
N GLU A 442 22.95 13.31 -25.70
CA GLU A 442 22.16 12.36 -26.49
C GLU A 442 21.65 12.98 -27.79
N TYR A 443 21.35 14.29 -27.75
CA TYR A 443 20.81 15.03 -28.88
C TYR A 443 21.71 16.21 -29.24
N PRO A 444 22.07 16.38 -30.54
CA PRO A 444 22.92 17.49 -30.98
C PRO A 444 22.30 18.87 -30.70
N ASN A 445 20.97 18.96 -30.86
CA ASN A 445 20.20 20.18 -30.66
C ASN A 445 19.32 20.08 -29.41
N ARG A 446 18.99 21.24 -28.81
CA ARG A 446 18.08 21.30 -27.65
C ARG A 446 16.69 20.81 -28.05
N PRO A 447 16.16 19.74 -27.44
CA PRO A 447 14.78 19.33 -27.71
C PRO A 447 13.79 20.34 -27.09
N PHE A 448 12.58 20.42 -27.64
CA PHE A 448 11.52 21.29 -27.10
C PHE A 448 11.03 20.86 -25.70
N GLY A 449 11.19 19.58 -25.36
CA GLY A 449 10.85 19.03 -24.05
C GLY A 449 11.41 17.62 -23.89
N ALA A 450 11.88 17.31 -22.69
CA ALA A 450 12.24 15.95 -22.29
C ALA A 450 11.26 15.48 -21.21
N TYR A 451 10.70 14.29 -21.38
CA TYR A 451 9.75 13.70 -20.44
C TYR A 451 10.25 12.33 -20.01
N SER A 452 10.36 12.12 -18.70
CA SER A 452 10.54 10.80 -18.12
C SER A 452 9.20 10.36 -17.53
N SER A 453 8.67 9.25 -18.04
CA SER A 453 7.42 8.65 -17.56
C SER A 453 7.74 7.29 -16.95
N TRP A 454 7.31 7.11 -15.71
CA TRP A 454 7.47 5.89 -14.95
C TRP A 454 6.08 5.32 -14.67
N ALA A 455 5.81 4.13 -15.18
CA ALA A 455 4.60 3.37 -14.89
C ALA A 455 4.99 2.09 -14.18
N ALA A 456 4.23 1.69 -13.15
CA ALA A 456 4.39 0.38 -12.55
C ALA A 456 4.14 -0.68 -13.63
N SER A 457 5.21 -1.37 -14.06
CA SER A 457 5.18 -2.31 -15.18
C SER A 457 4.01 -3.29 -15.04
N SER A 458 3.22 -3.41 -16.10
CA SER A 458 2.29 -4.51 -16.29
C SER A 458 3.09 -5.70 -16.76
N SER A 459 3.38 -6.64 -15.87
CA SER A 459 3.80 -7.98 -16.27
C SER A 459 2.59 -8.70 -16.87
N ALA A 460 2.24 -8.30 -18.09
CA ALA A 460 1.30 -8.97 -18.98
C ALA A 460 1.72 -8.71 -20.44
N SER A 461 2.99 -9.04 -20.75
CA SER A 461 3.39 -9.68 -22.02
C SER A 461 4.91 -9.83 -22.04
N THR A 462 5.34 -11.09 -22.05
CA THR A 462 6.64 -11.49 -22.56
C THR A 462 6.69 -11.14 -24.06
N SER A 463 7.89 -10.76 -24.53
CA SER A 463 8.28 -10.48 -25.92
C SER A 463 7.74 -9.21 -26.59
N ALA A 464 8.48 -8.11 -26.48
CA ALA A 464 8.85 -7.29 -27.63
C ALA A 464 10.15 -6.53 -27.34
N SER A 465 11.13 -6.77 -28.21
CA SER A 465 12.42 -6.13 -28.41
C SER A 465 12.56 -4.67 -27.94
N GLY A 466 13.74 -4.36 -27.39
CA GLY A 466 14.18 -2.99 -27.14
C GLY A 466 14.03 -2.09 -28.37
N THR A 467 13.38 -0.96 -28.17
CA THR A 467 13.33 0.13 -29.12
C THR A 467 13.63 1.44 -28.38
N SER A 468 14.65 2.12 -28.90
CA SER A 468 15.03 3.50 -28.61
C SER A 468 13.79 4.43 -28.61
N PRO A 469 13.76 5.52 -27.81
CA PRO A 469 12.65 6.46 -27.86
C PRO A 469 12.54 7.05 -29.27
N ALA A 470 11.41 6.77 -29.93
CA ALA A 470 11.05 7.34 -31.21
C ALA A 470 10.82 8.85 -31.03
N ALA A 471 11.67 9.66 -31.66
CA ALA A 471 11.39 11.07 -31.86
C ALA A 471 10.19 11.20 -32.80
N ALA A 472 9.10 11.76 -32.30
CA ALA A 472 8.04 12.27 -33.16
C ALA A 472 8.60 13.48 -33.92
N SER A 473 8.99 13.26 -35.18
CA SER A 473 9.14 14.32 -36.16
C SER A 473 7.74 14.78 -36.58
N ALA A 474 7.37 15.99 -36.21
CA ALA A 474 6.30 16.72 -36.88
C ALA A 474 6.96 17.86 -37.65
N SER A 475 6.72 17.84 -38.96
CA SER A 475 6.98 18.86 -39.98
C SER A 475 6.55 20.26 -39.58
#